data_AF-A0A6N8XTV5-F1
#
_entry.id   AF-A0A6N8XTV5-F1
#
_cell.length_a   1.000
_cell.length_b   1.000
_cell.length_c   1.000
_cell.angle_alpha   90.00
_cell.angle_beta   90.00
_cell.angle_gamma   90.00
#
_symmetry.space_group_name_H-M   'P 1'
#
loop_
_entity.id
_entity.type
_entity.pdbx_description
1 polymer ?
#
loop_
_entity_poly.entity_id
_entity_poly.type
_entity_poly.pdbx_seq_one_letter_code
_entity_poly.pdbx_strand_id
1 'polypeptide(L)'
;MSASSPEKQHVLDALFATVESRRGADPASSWTARLLAGGVPAVAKKTGEEAVEAILAAMAEDPDALAAESADLLYHLLVLWAACGVTPDQVWRELERREGASGIAEKAARTP
;
A
#
# COMPACT_ATOMS: atom_id res chain seq x y z
N MET A 1 32.45 11.17 10.14
CA MET A 1 31.62 10.57 9.07
C MET A 1 30.89 9.39 9.69
N SER A 2 29.69 9.63 10.25
CA SER A 2 28.86 8.52 10.72
C SER A 2 28.33 7.80 9.49
N ALA A 3 28.72 6.54 9.32
CA ALA A 3 28.04 5.65 8.40
C ALA A 3 26.59 5.54 8.88
N SER A 4 25.65 6.03 8.08
CA SER A 4 24.23 5.76 8.25
C SER A 4 24.04 4.24 8.22
N SER A 5 23.40 3.68 9.25
CA SER A 5 22.94 2.29 9.24
C SER A 5 22.19 2.03 7.94
N PRO A 6 22.32 0.83 7.33
CA PRO A 6 21.52 0.52 6.15
C PRO A 6 20.06 0.57 6.60
N GLU A 7 19.29 1.52 6.05
CA GLU A 7 17.85 1.54 6.24
C GLU A 7 17.31 0.16 5.83
N LYS A 8 16.47 -0.43 6.67
CA LYS A 8 15.79 -1.68 6.30
C LYS A 8 14.87 -1.36 5.13
N GLN A 9 15.31 -1.68 3.93
CA GLN A 9 14.50 -1.53 2.74
C GLN A 9 13.33 -2.52 2.84
N HIS A 10 12.11 -2.01 2.98
CA HIS A 10 10.93 -2.87 3.06
C HIS A 10 10.67 -3.51 1.70
N VAL A 11 10.12 -4.73 1.68
CA VAL A 11 9.69 -5.37 0.42
C VAL A 11 8.72 -4.48 -0.37
N LEU A 12 7.93 -3.68 0.34
CA LEU A 12 7.01 -2.70 -0.23
C LEU A 12 7.74 -1.56 -0.96
N ASP A 13 8.92 -1.14 -0.52
CA ASP A 13 9.69 -0.09 -1.19
C ASP A 13 10.24 -0.59 -2.54
N ALA A 14 10.73 -1.83 -2.57
CA ALA A 14 11.18 -2.48 -3.81
C ALA A 14 10.02 -2.73 -4.80
N LEU A 15 8.86 -3.14 -4.29
CA LEU A 15 7.65 -3.28 -5.08
C LEU A 15 7.17 -1.93 -5.63
N PHE A 16 7.19 -0.87 -4.81
CA PHE A 16 6.83 0.47 -5.24
C PHE A 16 7.77 0.98 -6.34
N ALA A 17 9.08 0.78 -6.20
CA ALA A 17 10.05 1.13 -7.25
C ALA A 17 9.75 0.40 -8.57
N THR A 18 9.31 -0.86 -8.50
CA THR A 18 8.87 -1.64 -9.66
C THR A 18 7.56 -1.11 -10.28
N VAL A 19 6.64 -0.61 -9.44
CA VAL A 19 5.41 0.06 -9.91
C VAL A 19 5.76 1.35 -10.64
N GLU A 20 6.61 2.19 -10.05
CA GLU A 20 7.06 3.45 -10.65
C GLU A 20 7.82 3.21 -11.97
N SER A 21 8.64 2.16 -12.05
CA SER A 21 9.35 1.84 -13.30
C SER A 21 8.42 1.47 -14.46
N ARG A 22 7.14 1.17 -14.18
CA ARG A 22 6.11 0.85 -15.18
C ARG A 22 5.22 2.05 -15.52
N ARG A 23 5.45 3.21 -14.87
CA ARG A 23 4.74 4.44 -15.20
C ARG A 23 5.06 4.88 -16.61
N GLY A 24 4.03 5.11 -17.42
CA GLY A 24 4.19 5.52 -18.82
C GLY A 24 4.70 4.42 -19.75
N ALA A 25 4.90 3.20 -19.25
CA ALA A 25 5.15 2.04 -20.11
C ALA A 25 3.90 1.69 -20.93
N ASP A 26 4.08 0.92 -22.00
CA ASP A 26 2.98 0.47 -22.86
C ASP A 26 1.93 -0.32 -22.04
N PRO A 27 0.66 0.12 -21.98
CA PRO A 27 -0.42 -0.59 -21.29
C PRO A 27 -0.64 -2.04 -21.76
N ALA A 28 -0.24 -2.40 -22.98
CA ALA A 28 -0.31 -3.77 -23.48
C ALA A 28 0.81 -4.67 -22.94
N SER A 29 1.90 -4.08 -22.44
CA SER A 29 3.10 -4.80 -21.99
C SER A 29 3.05 -5.21 -20.50
N SER A 30 2.19 -4.58 -19.69
CA SER A 30 2.14 -4.82 -18.24
C SER A 30 0.78 -4.49 -17.65
N TRP A 31 0.31 -5.33 -16.72
CA TRP A 31 -0.90 -5.06 -15.95
C TRP A 31 -0.81 -3.74 -15.15
N THR A 32 0.33 -3.47 -14.52
CA THR A 32 0.55 -2.22 -13.78
C THR A 32 0.47 -1.01 -14.70
N ALA A 33 1.08 -1.10 -15.90
CA ALA A 33 1.02 -0.02 -16.89
C ALA A 33 -0.42 0.22 -17.35
N ARG A 34 -1.20 -0.84 -17.55
CA ARG A 34 -2.63 -0.76 -17.88
C ARG A 34 -3.44 -0.06 -16.78
N LEU A 35 -3.20 -0.41 -15.52
CA LEU A 35 -3.86 0.21 -14.38
C LEU A 35 -3.51 1.69 -14.25
N LEU A 36 -2.21 2.04 -14.34
CA LEU A 36 -1.75 3.43 -14.28
C LEU A 36 -2.29 4.27 -15.44
N ALA A 37 -2.37 3.71 -16.65
CA ALA A 37 -2.97 4.37 -17.81
C ALA A 37 -4.49 4.60 -17.64
N GLY A 38 -5.17 3.75 -16.87
CA GLY A 38 -6.57 3.93 -16.48
C GLY A 38 -6.78 5.03 -15.42
N GLY A 39 -5.71 5.58 -14.85
CA GLY A 39 -5.74 6.64 -13.84
C GLY A 39 -6.34 6.21 -12.51
N VAL A 40 -6.49 7.19 -11.61
CA VAL A 40 -6.98 6.97 -10.23
C VAL A 40 -8.29 6.14 -10.16
N PRO A 41 -9.32 6.36 -11.01
CA PRO A 41 -10.55 5.58 -10.92
C PRO A 41 -10.37 4.08 -11.14
N ALA A 42 -9.54 3.68 -12.11
CA ALA A 42 -9.29 2.27 -12.40
C ALA A 42 -8.54 1.57 -11.25
N VAL A 43 -7.51 2.25 -10.73
CA VAL A 43 -6.70 1.72 -9.63
C VAL A 43 -7.49 1.67 -8.32
N ALA A 44 -8.28 2.70 -8.02
CA ALA A 44 -9.13 2.74 -6.83
C ALA A 44 -10.20 1.65 -6.84
N LYS A 45 -10.82 1.37 -8.01
CA LYS A 45 -11.75 0.24 -8.15
C LYS A 45 -11.08 -1.08 -7.79
N LYS A 46 -9.91 -1.36 -8.36
CA LYS A 46 -9.21 -2.62 -8.10
C LYS A 46 -8.76 -2.72 -6.63
N THR A 47 -8.24 -1.63 -6.06
CA THR A 47 -7.89 -1.59 -4.63
C THR A 47 -9.11 -1.90 -3.74
N GLY A 48 -10.30 -1.42 -4.10
CA GLY A 48 -11.53 -1.72 -3.39
C GLY A 48 -11.98 -3.18 -3.54
N GLU A 49 -11.78 -3.80 -4.70
CA GLU A 49 -12.04 -5.22 -4.94
C GLU A 49 -11.18 -6.09 -4.00
N GLU A 50 -9.85 -5.87 -3.97
CA GLU A 50 -8.93 -6.63 -3.10
C GLU A 50 -9.27 -6.46 -1.61
N ALA A 51 -9.70 -5.26 -1.21
CA ALA A 51 -10.11 -5.02 0.16
C ALA A 51 -11.32 -5.86 0.56
N VAL A 52 -12.29 -6.02 -0.35
CA VAL A 52 -13.45 -6.89 -0.13
C VAL A 52 -13.03 -8.36 -0.15
N GLU A 53 -12.15 -8.78 -1.07
CA GLU A 53 -11.65 -10.15 -1.16
C GLU A 53 -10.89 -10.56 0.12
N ALA A 54 -10.03 -9.70 0.66
CA ALA A 54 -9.36 -9.93 1.93
C ALA A 54 -10.34 -10.06 3.11
N ILE A 55 -11.38 -9.23 3.17
CA ILE A 55 -12.43 -9.34 4.19
C ILE A 55 -13.18 -10.67 4.07
N LEU A 56 -13.53 -11.08 2.85
CA LEU A 56 -14.22 -12.34 2.61
C LEU A 56 -13.35 -13.55 2.99
N ALA A 57 -12.06 -13.52 2.68
CA ALA A 57 -11.11 -14.56 3.08
C ALA A 57 -11.01 -14.68 4.61
N ALA A 58 -10.98 -13.54 5.32
CA ALA A 58 -11.02 -13.54 6.78
C ALA A 58 -12.33 -14.12 7.33
N MET A 59 -13.48 -13.76 6.73
CA MET A 59 -14.80 -14.29 7.13
C MET A 59 -14.94 -15.79 6.85
N ALA A 60 -14.21 -16.30 5.86
CA ALA A 60 -14.17 -17.73 5.55
C ALA A 60 -13.22 -18.52 6.46
N GLU A 61 -12.55 -17.86 7.42
CA GLU A 61 -11.53 -18.46 8.30
C GLU A 61 -10.39 -19.14 7.52
N ASP A 62 -10.05 -18.59 6.34
CA ASP A 62 -8.99 -19.10 5.47
C ASP A 62 -7.74 -18.18 5.56
N PRO A 63 -6.73 -18.57 6.37
CA PRO A 63 -5.54 -17.74 6.58
C PRO A 63 -4.64 -17.67 5.35
N ASP A 64 -4.62 -18.70 4.49
CA ASP A 64 -3.80 -18.73 3.29
C ASP A 64 -4.39 -17.78 2.23
N ALA A 65 -5.72 -17.84 2.05
CA ALA A 65 -6.43 -16.88 1.21
C ALA A 65 -6.28 -15.45 1.76
N LEU A 66 -6.44 -15.25 3.08
CA LEU A 66 -6.28 -13.92 3.67
C LEU A 66 -4.88 -13.36 3.43
N ALA A 67 -3.84 -14.18 3.54
CA ALA A 67 -2.47 -13.74 3.26
C ALA A 67 -2.29 -13.34 1.79
N ALA A 68 -2.84 -14.11 0.85
CA ALA A 68 -2.79 -13.82 -0.57
C ALA A 68 -3.52 -12.51 -0.92
N GLU A 69 -4.78 -12.37 -0.51
CA GLU A 69 -5.58 -11.17 -0.78
C GLU A 69 -5.03 -9.92 -0.07
N SER A 70 -4.42 -10.09 1.11
CA SER A 70 -3.70 -8.99 1.78
C SER A 70 -2.49 -8.54 0.99
N ALA A 71 -1.76 -9.46 0.34
CA ALA A 71 -0.63 -9.11 -0.51
C ALA A 71 -1.09 -8.37 -1.77
N ASP A 72 -2.19 -8.80 -2.40
CA ASP A 72 -2.77 -8.11 -3.56
C ASP A 72 -3.33 -6.73 -3.18
N LEU A 73 -4.00 -6.61 -2.03
CA LEU A 73 -4.43 -5.33 -1.48
C LEU A 73 -3.25 -4.37 -1.28
N LEU A 74 -2.17 -4.83 -0.64
CA LEU A 74 -0.98 -4.01 -0.44
C LEU A 74 -0.38 -3.60 -1.79
N TYR A 75 -0.28 -4.52 -2.74
CA TYR A 75 0.23 -4.22 -4.08
C TYR A 75 -0.61 -3.15 -4.80
N HIS A 76 -1.94 -3.32 -4.81
CA HIS A 76 -2.85 -2.37 -5.45
C HIS A 76 -2.87 -1.02 -4.74
N LEU A 77 -2.67 -0.98 -3.42
CA LEU A 77 -2.47 0.24 -2.66
C LEU A 77 -1.18 0.97 -3.07
N LEU A 78 -0.07 0.26 -3.33
CA LEU A 78 1.15 0.86 -3.90
C LEU A 78 0.90 1.49 -5.28
N VAL A 79 0.16 0.80 -6.14
CA VAL A 79 -0.24 1.34 -7.46
C VAL A 79 -1.13 2.58 -7.31
N LEU A 80 -2.00 2.61 -6.29
CA LEU A 80 -2.85 3.76 -6.01
C LEU A 80 -2.03 4.96 -5.53
N TRP A 81 -1.05 4.73 -4.65
CA TRP A 81 -0.13 5.77 -4.20
C TRP A 81 0.64 6.36 -5.38
N ALA A 82 1.19 5.50 -6.24
CA ALA A 82 1.82 5.92 -7.48
C ALA A 82 0.85 6.77 -8.33
N ALA A 83 -0.37 6.31 -8.60
CA ALA A 83 -1.36 7.06 -9.38
C ALA A 83 -1.71 8.44 -8.77
N CYS A 84 -1.64 8.56 -7.45
CA CYS A 84 -1.94 9.78 -6.69
C CYS A 84 -0.71 10.65 -6.35
N GLY A 85 0.51 10.23 -6.71
CA GLY A 85 1.73 10.95 -6.36
C GLY A 85 2.11 10.88 -4.87
N VAL A 86 1.66 9.85 -4.16
CA VAL A 86 2.02 9.56 -2.77
C VAL A 86 3.21 8.59 -2.76
N THR A 87 4.21 8.85 -1.91
CA THR A 87 5.37 7.96 -1.76
C THR A 87 5.24 7.06 -0.52
N PRO A 88 5.86 5.86 -0.53
CA PRO A 88 5.95 5.01 0.66
C PRO A 88 6.44 5.76 1.90
N ASP A 89 7.49 6.59 1.78
CA ASP A 89 8.02 7.40 2.89
C ASP A 89 6.97 8.31 3.56
N GLN A 90 6.02 8.85 2.79
CA GLN A 90 4.95 9.67 3.36
C GLN A 90 4.01 8.82 4.22
N VAL A 91 3.74 7.59 3.80
CA VAL A 91 2.90 6.65 4.54
C VAL A 91 3.65 6.10 5.75
N TRP A 92 4.93 5.78 5.63
CA TRP A 92 5.75 5.24 6.72
C TRP A 92 5.87 6.24 7.85
N ARG A 93 6.15 7.51 7.52
CA ARG A 93 6.14 8.60 8.51
C ARG A 93 4.81 8.75 9.23
N GLU A 94 3.69 8.55 8.54
CA GLU A 94 2.37 8.58 9.18
C GLU A 94 2.13 7.35 10.07
N LEU A 95 2.62 6.16 9.69
CA LEU A 95 2.57 4.97 10.53
C LEU A 95 3.45 5.11 11.78
N GLU A 96 4.68 5.60 11.64
CA GLU A 96 5.60 5.90 12.75
C GLU A 96 4.97 6.91 13.73
N ARG A 97 4.34 7.96 13.21
CA ARG A 97 3.59 8.93 14.01
C ARG A 97 2.48 8.24 14.83
N ARG A 98 1.76 7.28 14.25
CA ARG A 98 0.68 6.52 14.91
C ARG A 98 1.21 5.49 15.92
N GLU A 99 2.36 4.88 15.65
CA GLU A 99 3.01 3.97 16.59
C GLU A 99 3.44 4.72 17.86
N GLY A 100 4.09 5.89 17.68
CA GLY A 100 4.51 6.76 18.80
C GLY A 100 3.34 7.37 19.57
N ALA A 101 2.18 7.53 18.93
CA ALA A 101 0.94 7.99 19.53
C ALA A 101 -0.03 6.81 19.66
N SER A 102 0.21 5.86 20.58
CA SER A 102 -0.71 4.73 20.80
C SER A 102 -2.16 5.26 20.87
N GLY A 103 -3.03 4.79 19.98
CA GLY A 103 -4.38 5.34 19.77
C GLY A 103 -5.31 5.28 21.00
N ILE A 104 -4.88 4.60 22.06
CA ILE A 104 -5.54 4.60 23.38
C ILE A 104 -5.22 5.90 24.15
N ALA A 105 -3.97 6.39 24.10
CA ALA A 105 -3.56 7.62 24.77
C ALA A 105 -4.18 8.86 24.10
N GLU A 106 -4.28 8.87 22.76
CA GLU A 106 -4.88 9.97 21.99
C GLU A 106 -6.42 10.05 22.17
N LYS A 107 -7.09 8.90 22.37
CA LYS A 107 -8.51 8.85 22.76
C LYS A 107 -8.73 9.26 24.23
N ALA A 108 -7.82 8.91 25.14
CA ALA A 108 -7.91 9.27 26.56
C ALA A 108 -7.63 10.77 26.81
N ALA A 109 -6.84 11.44 25.96
CA ALA A 109 -6.53 12.86 26.07
C ALA A 109 -7.66 13.79 25.58
N ARG A 110 -8.69 13.26 24.93
CA ARG A 110 -9.93 13.98 24.59
C ARG A 110 -10.94 13.83 25.72
N THR A 111 -10.77 14.59 26.80
CA THR A 111 -11.83 14.81 27.80
C THR A 111 -12.92 15.70 27.16
N PRO A 112 -14.23 15.55 27.51
CA PRO A 112 -15.33 16.28 26.88
C PRO A 112 -15.19 17.80 26.88
#